data_AF-A0A0R2FPL0-F1
#
_entry.id   AF-A0A0R2FPL0-F1
#
_cell.length_a   1.000
_cell.length_b   1.000
_cell.length_c   1.000
_cell.angle_alpha   90.00
_cell.angle_beta   90.00
_cell.angle_gamma   90.00
#
_symmetry.space_group_name_H-M   'P 1'
#
loop_
_entity.id
_entity.type
_entity.pdbx_description
1 polymer ?
#
loop_
_entity_poly.entity_id
_entity_poly.type
_entity_poly.pdbx_seq_one_letter_code
_entity_poly.pdbx_strand_id
1 'polypeptide(L)' 'MFDKTKRINADEILRQMGGDWHKDSDNLKAMREEIKQLHYSLDNRQSIHVETTLAGRVKLN' A
#
# COMPACT_ATOMS: atom_id res chain seq x y z
N MET A 1 10.69 17.36 -1.62
CA MET A 1 11.45 16.53 -0.65
C MET A 1 10.84 15.14 -0.75
N PHE A 2 11.64 14.10 -1.03
CA PHE A 2 11.29 12.76 -1.59
C PHE A 2 11.28 12.61 -3.12
N ASP A 3 11.64 13.64 -3.88
CA ASP A 3 11.55 13.68 -5.35
C ASP A 3 12.43 12.61 -6.08
N LYS A 4 13.30 11.91 -5.33
CA LYS A 4 14.16 10.82 -5.81
C LYS A 4 13.82 9.45 -5.23
N THR A 5 12.70 9.31 -4.53
CA THR A 5 12.25 8.02 -3.99
C THR A 5 11.00 7.54 -4.73
N LYS A 6 10.85 6.22 -4.79
CA LYS A 6 9.60 5.62 -5.23
C LYS A 6 8.56 5.73 -4.12
N ARG A 7 7.44 6.40 -4.42
CA ARG A 7 6.28 6.48 -3.53
C ARG A 7 5.52 5.16 -3.55
N ILE A 8 5.20 4.64 -2.37
CA ILE A 8 4.36 3.46 -2.17
C ILE A 8 3.31 3.83 -1.12
N ASN A 9 2.03 3.75 -1.47
CA ASN A 9 0.94 4.15 -0.60
C ASN A 9 -0.33 3.31 -0.85
N ALA A 10 -0.84 2.68 0.20
CA ALA A 10 -2.03 1.82 0.14
C ALA A 10 -3.30 2.52 -0.36
N ASP A 11 -3.55 3.76 0.04
CA ASP A 11 -4.75 4.52 -0.34
C ASP A 11 -4.71 4.91 -1.83
N GLU A 12 -3.53 5.25 -2.35
CA GLU A 12 -3.31 5.51 -3.78
C GLU A 12 -3.48 4.26 -4.62
N ILE A 13 -2.97 3.13 -4.13
CA ILE A 13 -3.15 1.81 -4.76
C ILE A 13 -4.63 1.43 -4.78
N LEU A 14 -5.35 1.60 -3.65
CA LEU A 14 -6.79 1.35 -3.57
C LEU A 14 -7.55 2.18 -4.61
N ARG A 15 -7.24 3.49 -4.71
CA ARG A 15 -7.85 4.38 -5.70
C ARG A 15 -7.55 3.94 -7.13
N GLN A 16 -6.31 3.54 -7.44
CA GLN A 16 -5.91 3.03 -8.76
C GLN A 16 -6.65 1.74 -9.14
N MET A 17 -6.97 0.90 -8.16
CA MET A 17 -7.76 -0.32 -8.34
C MET A 17 -9.28 -0.06 -8.46
N GLY A 18 -9.73 1.20 -8.27
CA GLY A 18 -11.15 1.52 -8.18
C GLY A 18 -11.83 0.93 -6.94
N GLY A 19 -11.06 0.69 -5.87
CA GLY A 19 -11.54 0.08 -4.64
C GLY A 19 -12.30 1.06 -3.73
N ASP A 20 -13.15 0.51 -2.88
CA ASP A 20 -13.89 1.26 -1.86
C ASP A 20 -13.27 1.02 -0.48
N TRP A 21 -12.81 2.10 0.18
CA TRP A 21 -12.12 2.01 1.46
C TRP A 21 -13.03 1.53 2.61
N HIS A 22 -14.36 1.57 2.42
CA HIS A 22 -15.30 0.97 3.36
C HIS A 22 -15.35 -0.56 3.29
N LYS A 23 -14.78 -1.18 2.24
CA LYS A 23 -14.78 -2.62 2.03
C LYS A 23 -13.44 -3.22 2.45
N ASP A 24 -13.47 -4.03 3.51
CA ASP A 24 -12.27 -4.73 4.02
C ASP A 24 -11.58 -5.56 2.93
N SER A 25 -12.35 -6.15 2.00
CA SER A 25 -11.79 -6.91 0.87
C SER A 25 -10.95 -6.06 -0.07
N ASP A 26 -11.33 -4.80 -0.30
CA ASP A 26 -10.61 -3.92 -1.21
C ASP A 26 -9.38 -3.32 -0.52
N ASN A 27 -9.50 -2.98 0.77
CA ASN A 27 -8.36 -2.63 1.63
C ASN A 27 -7.31 -3.75 1.64
N LEU A 28 -7.73 -5.01 1.85
CA LEU A 28 -6.81 -6.15 1.85
C LEU A 28 -6.13 -6.38 0.49
N LYS A 29 -6.81 -6.12 -0.64
CA LYS A 29 -6.19 -6.20 -1.97
C LYS A 29 -5.14 -5.10 -2.15
N ALA A 30 -5.45 -3.87 -1.76
CA ALA A 30 -4.52 -2.76 -1.84
C ALA A 30 -3.26 -2.98 -0.98
N MET A 31 -3.44 -3.46 0.27
CA MET A 31 -2.32 -3.81 1.16
C MET A 31 -1.44 -4.94 0.60
N ARG A 32 -2.02 -5.97 -0.01
CA ARG A 32 -1.25 -7.04 -0.66
C ARG A 32 -0.40 -6.52 -1.80
N GLU A 33 -0.93 -5.57 -2.57
CA GLU A 33 -0.18 -4.95 -3.65
C GLU A 33 0.91 -4.00 -3.13
N GLU A 34 0.61 -3.25 -2.07
CA GLU A 34 1.61 -2.44 -1.36
C GLU A 34 2.81 -3.30 -0.93
N ILE A 35 2.55 -4.45 -0.28
CA ILE A 35 3.61 -5.41 0.13
C ILE A 35 4.43 -5.91 -1.06
N LYS A 36 3.80 -6.21 -2.20
CA LYS A 36 4.54 -6.62 -3.41
C LYS A 36 5.45 -5.49 -3.92
N GLN A 37 4.94 -4.26 -3.95
CA GLN A 37 5.74 -3.11 -4.37
C GLN A 37 6.91 -2.84 -3.42
N LEU A 38 6.71 -3.04 -2.11
CA LEU A 38 7.77 -2.96 -1.11
C LEU A 38 8.85 -4.01 -1.39
N HIS A 39 8.48 -5.29 -1.50
CA HIS A 39 9.43 -6.36 -1.80
C HIS A 39 10.23 -6.08 -3.08
N TYR A 40 9.54 -5.75 -4.16
CA TYR A 40 10.19 -5.41 -5.43
C TYR A 40 11.21 -4.27 -5.25
N SER A 41 10.83 -3.22 -4.53
CA SER A 41 11.69 -2.04 -4.38
C SER A 41 12.92 -2.35 -3.51
N LEU A 42 12.76 -3.16 -2.46
CA LEU A 42 13.86 -3.64 -1.63
C LEU A 42 14.82 -4.55 -2.40
N ASP A 43 14.30 -5.52 -3.16
CA ASP A 43 15.09 -6.45 -3.97
C ASP A 43 15.91 -5.71 -5.03
N ASN A 44 15.37 -4.61 -5.55
CA ASN A 44 16.02 -3.76 -6.56
C ASN A 44 16.81 -2.58 -5.96
N ARG A 45 16.98 -2.54 -4.62
CA ARG A 45 17.71 -1.48 -3.89
C ARG A 45 17.22 -0.06 -4.24
N GLN A 46 15.93 0.09 -4.49
CA GLN A 46 15.30 1.38 -4.78
C GLN A 46 15.09 2.15 -3.47
N SER A 47 15.45 3.43 -3.44
CA SER A 47 15.04 4.31 -2.34
C SER A 47 13.52 4.49 -2.37
N ILE A 48 12.86 4.20 -1.26
CA ILE A 48 11.40 4.24 -1.14
C ILE A 48 10.96 5.29 -0.12
N HIS A 49 9.77 5.84 -0.36
CA HIS A 49 9.01 6.59 0.63
C HIS A 49 7.64 5.95 0.73
N VAL A 50 7.30 5.51 1.95
CA VAL A 50 6.10 4.73 2.21
C VAL A 50 5.18 5.57 3.08
N GLU A 51 3.95 5.74 2.64
CA GLU A 51 2.87 6.30 3.44
C GLU A 51 1.72 5.30 3.43
N THR A 52 1.41 4.71 4.57
CA THR A 52 0.34 3.72 4.67
C THR A 52 -0.57 4.10 5.82
N THR A 53 -1.88 4.11 5.57
CA THR A 53 -2.88 4.21 6.62
C THR A 53 -3.27 2.79 6.97
N LEU A 54 -2.95 2.32 8.17
CA LEU A 54 -3.33 0.99 8.62
C LEU A 54 -4.85 0.93 8.90
N ALA A 55 -5.67 0.75 7.86
CA ALA A 55 -7.13 0.64 7.97
C ALA A 55 -7.60 -0.75 8.45
N GLY A 56 -6.80 -1.44 9.27
CA GLY A 56 -7.11 -2.77 9.77
C GLY A 56 -8.14 -2.71 10.89
N ARG A 57 -9.43 -2.93 10.58
CA ARG A 57 -10.41 -3.38 11.60
C ARG A 57 -10.20 -4.87 11.84
N VAL A 58 -9.18 -5.22 12.62
CA VAL A 58 -9.09 -6.59 13.11
C VAL A 58 -10.18 -6.78 14.16
N LYS A 59 -11.27 -7.50 13.81
CA LYS A 59 -12.03 -8.23 14.83
C LYS A 59 -11.23 -9.50 15.14
N LEU A 60 -10.51 -9.49 16.25
CA LEU A 60 -10.02 -10.72 16.87
C LEU A 60 -11.26 -11.43 17.41
N ASN A 61 -11.61 -12.55 16.79
CA ASN A 61 -12.58 -13.50 17.34
C ASN A 61 -11.86 -14.47 18.27
#